data_AF-A0A7S0XBS3-F1
#
_entry.id   AF-A0A7S0XBS3-F1
#
_cell.length_a   1.000
_cell.length_b   1.000
_cell.length_c   1.000
_cell.angle_alpha   90.00
_cell.angle_beta   90.00
_cell.angle_gamma   90.00
#
_symmetry.space_group_name_H-M   'P 1'
#
loop_
_entity.id
_entity.type
_entity.pdbx_description
1 polymer ?
#
loop_
_entity_poly.entity_id
_entity_poly.type
_entity_poly.pdbx_seq_one_letter_code
_entity_poly.pdbx_strand_id
1 'polypeptide(L)'
;KELQRAACMTLSSMITDNADNRTKAGDAGAVEAVVAAMRTHREDEQLQQASCLTLFHMITDIADNRAKAGNAGAVEAVVAAMRTHREDEQLQQASCLTLFHMITDIADNRAKAGN
;
A
#
# COMPACT_ATOMS: atom_id res chain seq x y z
N LYS A 1 -11.02 -12.07 10.74
CA LYS A 1 -11.63 -10.99 9.94
C LYS A 1 -11.57 -9.68 10.72
N GLU A 2 -12.30 -9.51 11.83
CA GLU A 2 -12.16 -8.31 12.69
C GLU A 2 -10.73 -8.08 13.22
N LEU A 3 -10.02 -9.13 13.63
CA LEU A 3 -8.63 -9.01 14.10
C LEU A 3 -7.67 -8.48 13.01
N GLN A 4 -7.87 -8.87 11.74
CA GLN A 4 -7.04 -8.42 10.63
C GLN A 4 -7.33 -6.97 10.27
N ARG A 5 -8.62 -6.56 10.32
CA ARG A 5 -9.04 -5.16 10.16
C ARG A 5 -8.41 -4.27 11.24
N ALA A 6 -8.55 -4.65 12.50
CA ALA A 6 -7.99 -3.90 13.62
C ALA A 6 -6.46 -3.82 13.54
N ALA A 7 -5.78 -4.94 13.23
CA ALA A 7 -4.34 -4.98 13.07
C ALA A 7 -3.86 -4.05 11.94
N CYS A 8 -4.53 -4.05 10.78
CA CYS A 8 -4.21 -3.13 9.69
C CYS A 8 -4.42 -1.68 10.07
N MET A 9 -5.53 -1.34 10.73
CA MET A 9 -5.79 0.03 11.20
C MET A 9 -4.73 0.52 12.20
N THR A 10 -4.29 -0.34 13.12
CA THR A 10 -3.21 -0.01 14.06
C THR A 10 -1.87 0.15 13.32
N LEU A 11 -1.54 -0.75 12.38
CA LEU A 11 -0.36 -0.63 11.53
C LEU A 11 -0.37 0.67 10.73
N SER A 12 -1.51 1.04 10.14
CA SER A 12 -1.70 2.30 9.41
C SER A 12 -1.36 3.51 10.26
N SER A 13 -1.86 3.54 11.51
CA SER A 13 -1.59 4.63 12.44
C SER A 13 -0.11 4.68 12.83
N MET A 14 0.53 3.53 13.08
CA MET A 14 1.94 3.47 13.51
C MET A 14 2.94 3.83 12.40
N ILE A 15 2.60 3.54 11.14
CA ILE A 15 3.46 3.78 9.97
C ILE A 15 3.41 5.25 9.55
N THR A 16 2.27 5.91 9.72
CA THR A 16 2.08 7.31 9.31
C THR A 16 2.88 8.28 10.19
N ASP A 17 3.08 7.96 11.47
CA ASP A 17 3.72 8.86 12.44
C ASP A 17 5.25 8.74 12.55
N ASN A 18 5.92 7.79 11.87
CA ASN A 18 7.35 7.61 12.04
C ASN A 18 8.05 6.99 10.82
N ALA A 19 8.95 7.75 10.20
CA ALA A 19 9.69 7.33 9.01
C ALA A 19 10.57 6.09 9.22
N ASP A 20 11.23 5.95 10.38
CA ASP A 20 12.09 4.81 10.70
C ASP A 20 11.27 3.53 10.91
N ASN A 21 10.00 3.66 11.30
CA ASN A 21 9.10 2.52 11.43
C ASN A 21 8.69 1.95 10.09
N ARG A 22 8.75 2.73 8.99
CA ARG A 22 8.30 2.29 7.66
C ARG A 22 9.20 1.20 7.07
N THR A 23 10.53 1.35 7.19
CA THR A 23 11.49 0.32 6.76
C THR A 23 11.36 -0.93 7.62
N LYS A 24 11.34 -0.77 8.94
CA LYS A 24 11.19 -1.90 9.88
C LYS A 24 9.87 -2.65 9.68
N ALA A 25 8.77 -1.93 9.47
CA ALA A 25 7.48 -2.52 9.18
C ALA A 25 7.51 -3.31 7.86
N GLY A 26 8.15 -2.75 6.83
CA GLY A 26 8.36 -3.43 5.57
C GLY A 26 9.20 -4.71 5.71
N ASP A 27 10.22 -4.73 6.56
CA ASP A 27 11.01 -5.94 6.85
C ASP A 27 10.24 -6.96 7.69
N ALA A 28 9.30 -6.52 8.50
CA ALA A 28 8.39 -7.37 9.25
C ALA A 28 7.20 -7.91 8.43
N GLY A 29 7.13 -7.62 7.12
CA GLY A 29 6.06 -8.10 6.24
C GLY A 29 4.76 -7.28 6.28
N ALA A 30 4.82 -6.03 6.75
CA ALA A 30 3.64 -5.17 6.83
C ALA A 30 3.03 -4.86 5.45
N VAL A 31 3.86 -4.77 4.40
CA VAL A 31 3.42 -4.51 3.03
C VAL A 31 2.48 -5.62 2.55
N GLU A 32 2.92 -6.88 2.70
CA GLU A 32 2.17 -8.07 2.33
C GLU A 32 0.89 -8.20 3.15
N ALA A 33 0.96 -7.89 4.46
CA ALA A 33 -0.20 -7.90 5.35
C ALA A 33 -1.27 -6.89 4.92
N VAL A 34 -0.88 -5.66 4.56
CA VAL A 34 -1.80 -4.63 4.07
C VAL A 34 -2.45 -5.05 2.75
N VAL A 35 -1.67 -5.54 1.79
CA VAL A 35 -2.23 -6.01 0.50
C VAL A 35 -3.20 -7.19 0.70
N ALA A 36 -2.87 -8.11 1.61
CA ALA A 36 -3.76 -9.22 1.96
C ALA A 36 -5.06 -8.75 2.62
N ALA A 37 -4.99 -7.73 3.49
CA ALA A 37 -6.18 -7.14 4.10
C ALA A 37 -7.07 -6.45 3.07
N MET A 38 -6.51 -5.66 2.16
CA MET A 38 -7.25 -5.04 1.06
C MET A 38 -8.03 -6.08 0.24
N ARG A 39 -7.40 -7.22 -0.07
CA ARG A 39 -8.06 -8.32 -0.80
C ARG A 39 -9.15 -9.02 0.01
N THR A 40 -8.98 -9.11 1.32
CA THR A 40 -9.93 -9.80 2.21
C THR A 40 -11.15 -8.94 2.51
N HIS A 41 -10.95 -7.62 2.62
CA HIS A 41 -11.94 -6.65 3.10
C HIS A 41 -12.31 -5.62 2.01
N ARG A 42 -12.62 -6.11 0.80
CA ARG A 42 -12.88 -5.24 -0.37
C ARG A 42 -14.01 -4.24 -0.18
N GLU A 43 -15.06 -4.63 0.53
CA GLU A 43 -16.25 -3.80 0.77
C GLU A 43 -16.09 -2.81 1.94
N ASP A 44 -15.00 -2.88 2.70
CA ASP A 44 -14.76 -1.99 3.84
C ASP A 44 -14.03 -0.74 3.38
N GLU A 45 -14.79 0.29 3.04
CA GLU A 45 -14.32 1.58 2.51
C GLU A 45 -13.20 2.19 3.39
N GLN A 46 -13.43 2.27 4.71
CA GLN A 46 -12.44 2.83 5.65
C GLN A 46 -11.14 2.04 5.66
N LEU A 47 -11.22 0.70 5.60
CA LEU A 47 -10.02 -0.14 5.53
C LEU A 47 -9.31 0.04 4.18
N GLN A 48 -10.02 0.13 3.07
CA GLN A 48 -9.40 0.38 1.77
C GLN A 48 -8.67 1.72 1.76
N GLN A 49 -9.30 2.77 2.30
CA GLN A 49 -8.72 4.10 2.38
C GLN A 49 -7.45 4.09 3.23
N ALA A 50 -7.53 3.56 4.45
CA ALA A 50 -6.39 3.45 5.35
C ALA A 50 -5.26 2.61 4.73
N SER A 51 -5.59 1.52 4.04
CA SER A 51 -4.63 0.63 3.40
C SER A 51 -3.89 1.32 2.25
N CYS A 52 -4.60 2.05 1.37
CA CYS A 52 -3.97 2.82 0.30
C CYS A 52 -3.02 3.89 0.86
N LEU A 53 -3.43 4.64 1.88
CA LEU A 53 -2.58 5.65 2.51
C LEU A 53 -1.34 5.02 3.17
N THR A 54 -1.51 3.86 3.81
CA THR A 54 -0.41 3.13 4.44
C THR A 54 0.58 2.60 3.41
N LEU A 55 0.09 2.03 2.31
CA LEU A 55 0.94 1.61 1.19
C LEU A 55 1.73 2.79 0.64
N PHE A 56 1.06 3.93 0.36
CA PHE A 56 1.71 5.15 -0.06
C PHE A 56 2.85 5.56 0.88
N HIS A 57 2.61 5.63 2.19
CA HIS A 57 3.65 5.97 3.15
C HIS A 57 4.78 4.94 3.18
N MET A 58 4.48 3.64 3.16
CA MET A 58 5.50 2.56 3.21
C MET A 58 6.42 2.55 1.99
N ILE A 59 5.94 2.91 0.81
CA ILE A 59 6.73 2.84 -0.44
C ILE A 59 7.38 4.18 -0.82
N THR A 60 6.95 5.28 -0.21
CA THR A 60 7.52 6.61 -0.50
C THR A 60 8.94 6.65 0.04
N ASP A 61 9.90 6.97 -0.83
CA ASP A 61 11.35 6.99 -0.56
C ASP A 61 11.98 5.67 -0.09
N ILE A 62 11.28 4.53 -0.21
CA ILE A 62 11.77 3.21 0.21
C ILE A 62 11.60 2.21 -0.93
N ALA A 63 12.63 2.08 -1.77
CA ALA A 63 12.63 1.23 -2.96
C ALA A 63 12.36 -0.26 -2.63
N ASP A 64 12.93 -0.78 -1.54
CA ASP A 64 12.71 -2.18 -1.13
C ASP A 64 11.25 -2.47 -0.80
N ASN A 65 10.58 -1.57 -0.07
CA ASN A 65 9.16 -1.70 0.24
C ASN A 65 8.29 -1.60 -1.01
N ARG A 66 8.70 -0.77 -1.98
CA ARG A 66 8.02 -0.67 -3.27
C ARG A 66 8.15 -1.96 -4.08
N ALA A 67 9.33 -2.59 -4.11
CA ALA A 67 9.53 -3.89 -4.73
C ALA A 67 8.69 -4.99 -4.05
N LYS A 68 8.67 -5.01 -2.71
CA LYS A 68 7.79 -5.91 -1.93
C LYS A 68 6.31 -5.69 -2.28
N ALA A 69 5.87 -4.43 -2.40
CA ALA A 69 4.49 -4.10 -2.76
C ALA A 69 4.12 -4.58 -4.17
N GLY A 70 5.03 -4.40 -5.14
CA GLY A 70 4.89 -4.93 -6.49
C GLY A 70 4.74 -6.45 -6.49
N ASN A 71 5.64 -7.17 -5.80
CA ASN A 71 5.60 -8.63 -5.70
C ASN A 71 4.36 -9.15 -4.96
N ALA A 72 3.84 -8.41 -3.98
CA ALA A 72 2.60 -8.73 -3.28
C ALA A 72 1.35 -8.53 -4.16
N GLY A 73 1.46 -7.82 -5.29
CA GLY A 73 0.36 -7.44 -6.17
C GLY A 73 -0.48 -6.29 -5.59
N ALA A 74 0.20 -5.26 -5.07
CA ALA A 74 -0.43 -4.06 -4.53
C ALA A 74 -1.14 -3.24 -5.63
N VAL A 75 -0.61 -3.21 -6.86
CA VAL A 75 -1.23 -2.51 -7.99
C VAL A 75 -2.64 -3.03 -8.26
N GLU A 76 -2.80 -4.35 -8.36
CA GLU A 76 -4.09 -4.98 -8.60
C GLU A 76 -5.05 -4.75 -7.43
N ALA A 77 -4.55 -4.77 -6.19
CA ALA A 77 -5.35 -4.51 -5.00
C ALA A 77 -5.87 -3.05 -4.96
N VAL A 78 -5.00 -2.08 -5.25
CA VAL A 78 -5.35 -0.66 -5.29
C VAL A 78 -6.35 -0.37 -6.42
N VAL A 79 -6.13 -0.91 -7.62
CA VAL A 79 -7.08 -0.75 -8.74
C VAL A 79 -8.43 -1.39 -8.43
N ALA A 80 -8.45 -2.54 -7.75
CA ALA A 80 -9.70 -3.16 -7.31
C ALA A 80 -10.44 -2.26 -6.31
N ALA A 81 -9.74 -1.70 -5.32
CA ALA A 81 -10.31 -0.77 -4.35
C ALA A 81 -10.94 0.46 -5.03
N MET A 82 -10.22 1.07 -5.99
CA MET A 82 -10.73 2.21 -6.76
C MET A 82 -12.01 1.88 -7.54
N ARG A 83 -12.12 0.66 -8.07
CA ARG A 83 -13.31 0.22 -8.81
C ARG A 83 -14.51 -0.04 -7.91
N THR A 84 -14.27 -0.63 -6.73
CA THR A 84 -15.32 -0.91 -5.75
C THR A 84 -15.87 0.39 -5.16
N HIS A 85 -14.99 1.31 -4.76
CA HIS A 85 -15.34 2.56 -4.07
C HIS A 85 -15.09 3.78 -4.95
N ARG A 86 -15.78 3.83 -6.09
CA ARG A 86 -15.60 4.89 -7.10
C ARG A 86 -16.03 6.30 -6.66
N GLU A 87 -16.85 6.38 -5.62
CA GLU A 87 -17.41 7.64 -5.08
C GLU A 87 -16.62 8.17 -3.87
N ASP A 88 -15.68 7.37 -3.33
CA ASP A 88 -14.80 7.80 -2.25
C ASP A 88 -13.60 8.60 -2.81
N GLU A 89 -13.76 9.93 -2.85
CA GLU A 89 -12.74 10.85 -3.36
C GLU A 89 -11.37 10.69 -2.64
N GLN A 90 -11.39 10.41 -1.33
CA GLN A 90 -10.16 10.29 -0.55
C GLN A 90 -9.41 9.01 -0.91
N LEU A 91 -10.14 7.90 -1.06
CA LEU A 91 -9.55 6.66 -1.57
C LEU A 91 -9.02 6.84 -2.99
N GLN A 92 -9.78 7.49 -3.89
CA GLN A 92 -9.32 7.71 -5.27
C GLN A 92 -8.01 8.51 -5.30
N GLN A 93 -7.93 9.59 -4.51
CA GLN A 93 -6.72 10.40 -4.40
C GLN A 93 -5.53 9.61 -3.86
N ALA A 94 -5.70 8.91 -2.73
CA ALA A 94 -4.64 8.10 -2.13
C ALA A 94 -4.17 6.98 -3.06
N SER A 95 -5.10 6.34 -3.77
CA SER A 95 -4.83 5.27 -4.72
C SER A 95 -4.01 5.77 -5.91
N CYS A 96 -4.37 6.92 -6.49
CA CYS A 96 -3.61 7.54 -7.58
C CYS A 96 -2.17 7.87 -7.17
N LEU A 97 -1.97 8.44 -5.97
CA LEU A 97 -0.63 8.73 -5.45
C LEU A 97 0.20 7.46 -5.21
N THR A 98 -0.44 6.41 -4.71
CA THR A 98 0.21 5.11 -4.50
C THR A 98 0.64 4.50 -5.83
N LEU A 99 -0.24 4.48 -6.83
CA LEU A 99 0.05 3.96 -8.16
C LEU A 99 1.16 4.74 -8.86
N PHE A 100 1.15 6.07 -8.76
CA PHE A 100 2.22 6.91 -9.31
C PHE A 100 3.59 6.49 -8.76
N HIS A 101 3.72 6.36 -7.43
CA HIS A 101 4.98 5.96 -6.79
C HIS A 101 5.39 4.52 -7.13
N MET A 102 4.43 3.62 -7.34
CA MET A 102 4.75 2.25 -7.77
C MET A 102 5.27 2.20 -9.22
N ILE A 103 4.74 3.03 -10.12
CA ILE A 103 5.06 2.98 -11.55
C ILE A 103 6.37 3.72 -11.87
N THR A 104 6.66 4.84 -11.23
CA THR A 104 7.87 5.64 -11.50
C THR A 104 9.15 4.86 -11.28
N ASP A 105 9.18 3.92 -10.32
CA ASP A 105 10.36 3.10 -10.06
C ASP A 105 10.40 1.78 -10.85
N ILE A 106 9.29 1.31 -11.44
CA ILE A 106 9.39 0.21 -12.41
C ILE A 106 10.24 0.67 -13.60
N ALA A 107 10.13 1.94 -13.99
CA ALA A 107 10.98 2.54 -15.01
C ALA A 107 12.45 2.62 -14.55
N ASP A 108 12.70 3.11 -13.32
CA ASP A 108 14.06 3.30 -12.80
C ASP A 108 14.76 1.98 -12.42
N ASN A 109 14.06 1.01 -11.83
CA ASN A 109 14.58 -0.33 -11.54
C ASN A 109 14.81 -1.14 -12.83
N ARG A 110 13.95 -1.01 -13.85
CA ARG A 110 14.20 -1.61 -15.17
C ARG A 110 15.42 -0.98 -15.84
N ALA A 111 15.65 0.32 -15.67
CA ALA A 111 16.83 1.01 -16.17
C ALA A 111 18.12 0.56 -15.46
N LYS A 112 18.07 0.26 -14.15
CA LYS A 112 19.22 -0.24 -13.38
C LYS A 112 19.53 -1.74 -13.62
N ALA A 113 18.51 -2.56 -13.86
CA ALA A 113 18.69 -4.01 -14.09
C ALA A 113 19.15 -4.36 -15.52
N GLY A 114 19.15 -3.39 -16.44
CA GLY A 114 19.53 -3.56 -17.85
C GLY A 114 20.93 -3.08 -18.22
N ASN A 115 21.80 -2.75 -17.24
CA ASN A 115 23.14 -2.20 -17.48
C ASN A 115 24.22 -2.97 -16.72
#